data_AF-A0A949MQ46-F1
#
_entry.id   AF-A0A949MQ46-F1
#
_cell.length_a   1.000
_cell.length_b   1.000
_cell.length_c   1.000
_cell.angle_alpha   90.00
_cell.angle_beta   90.00
_cell.angle_gamma   90.00
#
_symmetry.space_group_name_H-M   'P 1'
#
loop_
_entity.id
_entity.type
_entity.pdbx_description
1 polymer ?
#
loop_
_entity_poly.entity_id
_entity_poly.type
_entity_poly.pdbx_seq_one_letter_code
_entity_poly.pdbx_strand_id
1 'polypeptide(L)'
;MGLGVVAAIAAFLVAGSVTRFYVLQTEYTGTMEGLVAAIRAGWPFFHTGAVKRYNFLHSVPRRYTVPLKQAFSKIWEIIGEKTYNFGDKWNVSTADTLQKRITATLRFIDEESRGFEGSSMANIHHRTERVQRLLELDVQMKEEPGDLVVVQFDFRPRVEGVAWYACDSIISGIVSDVEAALGPGTDAGNAADTTLPAPPWWLIGMGAPLGLWCFGVML
;
A
#
# COMPACT_ATOMS: atom_id res chain seq x y z
N MET A 1 -3.50 -8.73 -4.93
CA MET A 1 -4.45 -9.22 -3.91
C MET A 1 -5.35 -10.36 -4.42
N GLY A 2 -5.91 -10.28 -5.64
CA GLY A 2 -6.78 -11.35 -6.19
C GLY A 2 -6.17 -12.75 -6.19
N LEU A 3 -4.89 -12.91 -6.57
CA LEU A 3 -4.20 -14.21 -6.53
C LEU A 3 -4.12 -14.82 -5.11
N GLY A 4 -3.96 -13.99 -4.07
CA GLY A 4 -3.94 -14.45 -2.68
C GLY A 4 -5.29 -14.94 -2.19
N VAL A 5 -6.38 -14.31 -2.65
CA VAL A 5 -7.76 -14.73 -2.35
C VAL A 5 -8.05 -16.08 -3.03
N VAL A 6 -7.66 -16.23 -4.30
CA VAL A 6 -7.82 -17.50 -5.04
C VAL A 6 -7.02 -18.62 -4.38
N ALA A 7 -5.76 -18.37 -4.01
CA ALA A 7 -4.93 -19.34 -3.31
C ALA A 7 -5.50 -19.75 -1.94
N ALA A 8 -6.03 -18.79 -1.18
CA ALA A 8 -6.66 -19.06 0.11
C ALA A 8 -7.95 -19.90 -0.03
N ILE A 9 -8.81 -19.58 -1.01
CA ILE A 9 -10.04 -20.33 -1.28
C ILE A 9 -9.71 -21.76 -1.75
N ALA A 10 -8.74 -21.91 -2.66
CA ALA A 10 -8.32 -23.23 -3.12
C ALA A 10 -7.77 -24.08 -1.97
N ALA A 11 -6.91 -23.51 -1.12
CA ALA A 11 -6.37 -24.19 0.06
C ALA A 11 -7.47 -24.56 1.07
N PHE A 12 -8.46 -23.69 1.28
CA PHE A 12 -9.63 -23.96 2.12
C PHE A 12 -10.41 -25.19 1.64
N LEU A 13 -10.78 -25.19 0.35
CA LEU A 13 -11.60 -26.24 -0.25
C LEU A 13 -10.87 -27.58 -0.29
N VAL A 14 -9.58 -27.58 -0.64
CA VAL A 14 -8.77 -28.80 -0.70
C VAL A 14 -8.51 -29.36 0.69
N ALA A 15 -8.01 -28.56 1.64
CA ALA A 15 -7.72 -29.06 2.98
C ALA A 15 -9.00 -29.47 3.74
N GLY A 16 -10.10 -28.72 3.57
CA GLY A 16 -11.38 -29.06 4.19
C GLY A 16 -12.01 -30.32 3.61
N SER A 17 -11.98 -30.50 2.29
CA SER A 17 -12.47 -31.73 1.66
C SER A 17 -11.61 -32.95 2.01
N VAL A 18 -10.27 -32.80 2.01
CA VAL A 18 -9.37 -33.90 2.37
C VAL A 18 -9.57 -34.34 3.82
N THR A 19 -9.65 -33.40 4.75
CA THR A 19 -9.86 -33.73 6.17
C THR A 19 -11.21 -34.40 6.38
N ARG A 20 -12.28 -33.87 5.75
CA ARG A 20 -13.62 -34.44 5.87
C ARG A 20 -13.70 -35.87 5.32
N PHE A 21 -13.25 -36.09 4.09
CA PHE A 21 -13.48 -37.35 3.39
C PHE A 21 -12.43 -38.44 3.68
N TYR A 22 -11.19 -38.07 3.99
CA TYR A 22 -10.09 -39.02 4.11
C TYR A 22 -9.51 -39.15 5.52
N VAL A 23 -9.85 -38.25 6.46
CA VAL A 23 -9.29 -38.28 7.83
C VAL A 23 -10.37 -38.52 8.88
N LEU A 24 -11.35 -37.61 9.00
CA LEU A 24 -12.31 -37.61 10.12
C LEU A 24 -13.67 -38.24 9.78
N GLN A 25 -14.00 -38.41 8.50
CA GLN A 25 -15.22 -39.09 7.99
C GLN A 25 -16.54 -38.70 8.70
N THR A 26 -16.64 -37.45 9.14
CA THR A 26 -17.75 -36.93 9.94
C THR A 26 -18.36 -35.71 9.28
N GLU A 27 -19.66 -35.48 9.45
CA GLU A 27 -20.31 -34.29 8.90
C GLU A 27 -19.82 -33.03 9.65
N TYR A 28 -19.60 -31.94 8.90
CA TYR A 28 -19.12 -30.63 9.37
C TYR A 28 -17.65 -30.53 9.84
N THR A 29 -16.86 -31.61 9.79
CA THR A 29 -15.41 -31.54 10.03
C THR A 29 -14.61 -31.04 8.82
N GLY A 30 -13.42 -30.47 9.03
CA GLY A 30 -12.56 -29.93 7.96
C GLY A 30 -12.62 -28.41 7.77
N THR A 31 -13.57 -27.71 8.39
CA THR A 31 -13.72 -26.25 8.24
C THR A 31 -12.61 -25.46 8.93
N MET A 32 -12.14 -25.91 10.10
CA MET A 32 -11.07 -25.25 10.85
C MET A 32 -9.69 -25.52 10.22
N GLU A 33 -9.46 -26.76 9.78
CA GLU A 33 -8.29 -27.20 9.02
C GLU A 33 -8.17 -26.41 7.71
N GLY A 34 -9.29 -26.32 6.99
CA GLY A 34 -9.42 -25.52 5.77
C GLY A 34 -9.08 -24.06 6.03
N LEU A 35 -9.60 -23.47 7.11
CA LEU A 35 -9.37 -22.06 7.44
C LEU A 35 -7.90 -21.79 7.79
N VAL A 36 -7.24 -22.66 8.55
CA VAL A 36 -5.81 -22.53 8.86
C VAL A 36 -4.95 -22.68 7.59
N ALA A 37 -5.28 -23.62 6.71
CA ALA A 37 -4.60 -23.79 5.43
C ALA A 37 -4.78 -22.57 4.52
N ALA A 38 -5.99 -22.00 4.47
CA ALA A 38 -6.32 -20.80 3.71
C ALA A 38 -5.51 -19.59 4.18
N ILE A 39 -5.41 -19.37 5.50
CA ILE A 39 -4.63 -18.26 6.05
C ILE A 39 -3.15 -18.45 5.74
N ARG A 40 -2.60 -19.66 5.88
CA ARG A 40 -1.20 -19.94 5.53
C ARG A 40 -0.91 -19.68 4.05
N ALA A 41 -1.78 -20.16 3.15
CA ALA A 41 -1.62 -19.98 1.72
C ALA A 41 -1.78 -18.52 1.29
N GLY A 42 -2.71 -17.79 1.93
CA GLY A 42 -2.97 -16.38 1.64
C GLY A 42 -1.91 -15.42 2.18
N TRP A 43 -1.34 -15.71 3.35
CA TRP A 43 -0.37 -14.86 4.07
C TRP A 43 0.70 -14.19 3.20
N PRO A 44 1.49 -14.91 2.36
CA PRO A 44 2.56 -14.29 1.58
C PRO A 44 2.05 -13.24 0.60
N PHE A 45 0.84 -13.40 0.07
CA PHE A 45 0.24 -12.45 -0.87
C PHE A 45 -0.29 -11.19 -0.17
N PHE A 46 -0.81 -11.34 1.05
CA PHE A 46 -1.21 -10.19 1.86
C PHE A 46 0.02 -9.41 2.35
N HIS A 47 1.08 -10.10 2.78
CA HIS A 47 2.32 -9.48 3.20
C HIS A 47 2.98 -8.68 2.05
N THR A 48 3.20 -9.33 0.90
CA THR A 48 3.78 -8.66 -0.27
C THR A 48 2.93 -7.50 -0.77
N GLY A 49 1.59 -7.60 -0.72
CA GLY A 49 0.69 -6.50 -1.03
C GLY A 49 0.83 -5.33 -0.05
N ALA A 50 0.94 -5.62 1.26
CA ALA A 50 1.13 -4.62 2.30
C ALA A 50 2.49 -3.91 2.17
N VAL A 51 3.58 -4.65 1.92
CA VAL A 51 4.92 -4.08 1.71
C VAL A 51 4.96 -3.20 0.46
N LYS A 52 4.38 -3.65 -0.65
CA LYS A 52 4.28 -2.82 -1.87
C LYS A 52 3.50 -1.53 -1.62
N ARG A 53 2.41 -1.61 -0.86
CA ARG A 53 1.63 -0.44 -0.45
C ARG A 53 2.44 0.51 0.45
N TYR A 54 3.20 -0.05 1.38
CA TYR A 54 4.06 0.73 2.26
C TYR A 54 5.14 1.47 1.46
N ASN A 55 5.85 0.77 0.57
CA ASN A 55 6.88 1.35 -0.30
C ASN A 55 6.34 2.39 -1.29
N PHE A 56 5.06 2.29 -1.65
CA PHE A 56 4.39 3.28 -2.47
C PHE A 56 4.09 4.58 -1.71
N LEU A 57 3.66 4.46 -0.44
CA LEU A 57 3.38 5.62 0.42
C LEU A 57 4.63 6.27 1.00
N HIS A 58 5.66 5.46 1.23
CA HIS A 58 6.95 5.86 1.78
C HIS A 58 8.00 5.54 0.73
N SER A 59 8.23 6.49 -0.18
CA SER A 59 9.18 6.29 -1.25
C SER A 59 10.60 6.20 -0.69
N VAL A 60 11.46 5.46 -1.39
CA VAL A 60 12.86 5.30 -0.99
C VAL A 60 13.53 6.68 -0.93
N PRO A 61 14.28 7.00 0.13
CA PRO A 61 15.01 8.26 0.20
C PRO A 61 16.01 8.36 -0.96
N ARG A 62 16.00 9.48 -1.68
CA ARG A 62 16.85 9.72 -2.85
C ARG A 62 17.91 10.77 -2.58
N ARG A 63 19.14 10.53 -3.03
CA ARG A 63 20.27 11.47 -2.98
C ARG A 63 20.28 12.34 -4.24
N TYR A 64 20.35 13.64 -4.05
CA TYR A 64 20.53 14.62 -5.12
C TYR A 64 21.85 15.38 -4.90
N THR A 65 22.56 15.65 -6.01
CA THR A 65 23.81 16.42 -6.03
C THR A 65 23.51 17.92 -6.14
N VAL A 66 22.77 18.45 -5.17
CA VAL A 66 22.28 19.84 -5.16
C VAL A 66 22.34 20.37 -3.72
N PRO A 67 22.75 21.62 -3.47
CA PRO A 67 22.77 22.16 -2.11
C PRO A 67 21.38 22.22 -1.49
N LEU A 68 21.27 21.97 -0.18
CA LEU A 68 20.00 21.84 0.55
C LEU A 68 19.04 23.01 0.32
N LYS A 69 19.55 24.25 0.36
CA LYS A 69 18.72 25.45 0.17
C LYS A 69 18.07 25.49 -1.21
N GLN A 70 18.80 25.07 -2.24
CA GLN A 70 18.28 25.02 -3.61
C GLN A 70 17.28 23.87 -3.76
N ALA A 71 17.58 22.69 -3.20
CA ALA A 71 16.67 21.57 -3.20
C ALA A 71 15.33 21.91 -2.51
N PHE A 72 15.42 22.55 -1.34
CA PHE A 72 14.24 22.99 -0.57
C PHE A 72 13.41 24.00 -1.36
N SER A 73 14.04 25.03 -1.92
CA SER A 73 13.35 26.05 -2.71
C SER A 73 12.64 25.44 -3.92
N LYS A 74 13.30 24.53 -4.63
CA LYS A 74 12.74 23.89 -5.82
C LYS A 74 11.56 22.97 -5.50
N ILE A 75 11.68 22.16 -4.45
CA ILE A 75 10.58 21.30 -4.00
C ILE A 75 9.38 22.14 -3.54
N TRP A 76 9.63 23.23 -2.81
CA TRP A 76 8.57 24.14 -2.37
C TRP A 76 7.86 24.82 -3.55
N GLU A 77 8.62 25.29 -4.54
CA GLU A 77 8.10 25.87 -5.79
C GLU A 77 7.21 24.87 -6.55
N ILE A 78 7.68 23.63 -6.74
CA ILE A 78 6.91 22.56 -7.40
C ILE A 78 5.59 22.28 -6.66
N ILE A 79 5.63 22.20 -5.33
CA ILE A 79 4.42 21.97 -4.52
C ILE A 79 3.42 23.14 -4.67
N GLY A 80 3.93 24.38 -4.74
CA GLY A 80 3.10 25.59 -4.84
C GLY A 80 2.49 25.83 -6.22
N GLU A 81 3.22 25.48 -7.29
CA GLU A 81 2.77 25.70 -8.67
C GLU A 81 1.82 24.61 -9.16
N LYS A 82 1.95 23.38 -8.63
CA LYS A 82 1.21 22.23 -9.13
C LYS A 82 -0.28 22.34 -8.83
N THR A 83 -1.07 22.40 -9.91
CA THR A 83 -2.52 22.36 -9.91
C THR A 83 -3.02 21.00 -10.37
N TYR A 84 -4.05 20.50 -9.70
CA TYR A 84 -4.75 19.29 -10.09
C TYR A 84 -6.09 19.64 -10.73
N ASN A 85 -6.83 18.61 -11.14
CA ASN A 85 -8.17 18.76 -11.66
C ASN A 85 -9.02 19.64 -10.74
N PHE A 86 -9.92 20.43 -11.33
CA PHE A 86 -10.77 21.39 -10.62
C PHE A 86 -10.04 22.55 -9.93
N GLY A 87 -8.74 22.74 -10.18
CA GLY A 87 -7.96 23.83 -9.61
C GLY A 87 -7.51 23.57 -8.18
N ASP A 88 -7.58 22.31 -7.73
CA ASP A 88 -7.10 21.88 -6.42
C ASP A 88 -5.58 22.07 -6.32
N LYS A 89 -5.13 22.64 -5.22
CA LYS A 89 -3.72 22.97 -4.95
C LYS A 89 -3.26 22.42 -3.61
N TRP A 90 -1.96 22.18 -3.49
CA TRP A 90 -1.36 21.87 -2.20
C TRP A 90 -1.42 23.09 -1.28
N ASN A 91 -1.90 22.87 -0.05
CA ASN A 91 -1.80 23.81 1.04
C ASN A 91 -0.62 23.45 1.93
N VAL A 92 0.43 24.26 1.91
CA VAL A 92 1.64 24.06 2.72
C VAL A 92 1.36 24.51 4.15
N SER A 93 1.24 23.55 5.07
CA SER A 93 0.94 23.83 6.48
C SER A 93 2.18 24.23 7.26
N THR A 94 3.35 23.68 6.93
CA THR A 94 4.62 24.00 7.58
C THR A 94 5.75 23.84 6.59
N ALA A 95 6.58 24.87 6.42
CA ALA A 95 7.81 24.82 5.64
C ALA A 95 8.93 25.38 6.51
N ASP A 96 9.65 24.49 7.20
CA ASP A 96 10.71 24.88 8.12
C ASP A 96 12.08 24.47 7.56
N THR A 97 12.92 25.49 7.36
CA THR A 97 14.30 25.32 6.87
C THR A 97 15.26 24.84 7.96
N LEU A 98 14.93 25.05 9.24
CA LEU A 98 15.73 24.58 10.38
C LEU A 98 15.47 23.09 10.65
N GLN A 99 14.21 22.68 10.63
CA GLN A 99 13.81 21.27 10.75
C GLN A 99 13.98 20.48 9.45
N LYS A 100 14.33 21.16 8.35
CA LYS A 100 14.54 20.57 7.02
C LYS A 100 13.33 19.73 6.57
N ARG A 101 12.13 20.23 6.86
CA ARG A 101 10.87 19.51 6.69
C ARG A 101 9.80 20.38 6.05
N ILE A 102 9.08 19.82 5.09
CA ILE A 102 7.92 20.45 4.45
C ILE A 102 6.71 19.55 4.65
N THR A 103 5.68 20.07 5.30
CA THR A 103 4.39 19.39 5.42
C THR A 103 3.35 20.13 4.58
N ALA A 104 2.69 19.41 3.69
CA ALA A 104 1.67 19.93 2.80
C ALA A 104 0.43 19.04 2.83
N THR A 105 -0.73 19.63 2.57
CA THR A 105 -2.02 18.94 2.53
C THR A 105 -2.72 19.25 1.22
N LEU A 106 -3.20 18.22 0.53
CA LEU A 106 -3.97 18.34 -0.70
C LEU A 106 -5.37 17.82 -0.44
N ARG A 107 -6.37 18.67 -0.67
CA ARG A 107 -7.75 18.25 -0.83
C ARG A 107 -8.01 18.18 -2.32
N PHE A 108 -8.25 17.00 -2.85
CA PHE A 108 -8.55 16.83 -4.26
C PHE A 108 -9.91 16.16 -4.45
N ILE A 109 -10.61 16.55 -5.50
CA ILE A 109 -11.86 15.93 -5.92
C ILE A 109 -11.54 14.89 -6.99
N ASP A 110 -11.95 13.65 -6.75
CA ASP A 110 -11.86 12.57 -7.74
C ASP A 110 -13.26 12.14 -8.21
N GLU A 111 -13.35 11.74 -9.48
CA GLU A 111 -14.58 11.23 -10.06
C GLU A 111 -14.55 9.70 -9.96
N GLU A 112 -15.25 9.16 -8.97
CA GLU A 112 -15.37 7.71 -8.81
C GLU A 112 -16.61 7.23 -9.56
N SER A 113 -16.41 6.34 -10.55
CA SER A 113 -17.52 5.61 -11.15
C SER A 113 -17.97 4.54 -10.18
N ARG A 114 -18.98 4.82 -9.34
CA ARG A 114 -19.65 3.74 -8.61
C ARG A 114 -20.37 2.85 -9.63
N GLY A 115 -20.28 1.54 -9.40
CA GLY A 115 -20.62 0.49 -10.35
C GLY A 115 -22.07 0.51 -10.89
N PHE A 116 -22.32 -0.47 -11.76
CA PHE A 116 -23.56 -0.71 -12.50
C PHE A 116 -24.81 -0.75 -11.60
N GLU A 117 -25.57 0.35 -11.52
CA GLU A 117 -26.98 0.28 -11.13
C GLU A 117 -27.80 0.01 -12.39
N GLY A 118 -28.22 -1.24 -12.56
CA GLY A 118 -29.14 -1.65 -13.62
C GLY A 118 -30.17 -2.63 -13.06
N SER A 119 -31.42 -2.18 -12.93
CA SER A 119 -32.57 -3.05 -12.65
C SER A 119 -33.08 -3.81 -13.89
N SER A 120 -32.47 -3.61 -15.06
CA SER A 120 -32.67 -4.47 -16.24
C SER A 120 -31.50 -4.29 -17.21
N MET A 121 -31.14 -5.36 -17.93
CA MET A 121 -29.97 -5.47 -18.81
C MET A 121 -29.88 -4.46 -19.98
N ALA A 122 -30.81 -3.51 -20.13
CA ALA A 122 -30.88 -2.63 -21.29
C ALA A 122 -30.37 -1.19 -21.05
N ASN A 123 -30.13 -0.75 -19.80
CA ASN A 123 -29.74 0.64 -19.54
C ASN A 123 -28.77 0.76 -18.36
N ILE A 124 -27.52 0.38 -18.60
CA ILE A 124 -26.41 0.63 -17.69
C ILE A 124 -26.10 2.14 -17.75
N HIS A 125 -26.52 2.87 -16.72
CA HIS A 125 -26.11 4.26 -16.54
C HIS A 125 -24.92 4.31 -15.58
N HIS A 126 -23.79 4.82 -16.05
CA HIS A 126 -22.66 5.12 -15.18
C HIS A 126 -22.94 6.44 -14.46
N ARG A 127 -23.12 6.39 -13.14
CA ARG A 127 -23.17 7.60 -12.30
C ARG A 127 -21.76 7.90 -11.82
N THR A 128 -21.15 8.93 -12.38
CA THR A 128 -19.90 9.51 -11.87
C THR A 128 -20.22 10.33 -10.64
N GLU A 129 -19.73 9.91 -9.47
CA GLU A 129 -19.87 10.64 -8.22
C GLU A 129 -18.55 11.35 -7.89
N ARG A 130 -18.63 12.62 -7.51
CA ARG A 130 -17.46 13.40 -7.08
C ARG A 130 -17.20 13.15 -5.60
N VAL A 131 -16.07 12.53 -5.30
CA VAL A 131 -15.65 12.22 -3.93
C VAL A 131 -14.47 13.11 -3.57
N GLN A 132 -14.57 13.82 -2.45
CA GLN A 132 -13.46 14.61 -1.93
C GLN A 132 -12.50 13.70 -1.15
N ARG A 133 -11.20 13.79 -1.42
CA ARG A 133 -10.16 13.01 -0.75
C ARG A 133 -9.08 13.94 -0.21
N LEU A 134 -8.46 13.54 0.91
CA LEU A 134 -7.41 14.32 1.56
C LEU A 134 -6.11 13.51 1.61
N LEU A 135 -5.03 14.11 1.09
CA LEU A 135 -3.68 13.56 1.06
C LEU A 135 -2.72 14.50 1.81
N GLU A 136 -2.01 13.98 2.80
CA GLU A 136 -0.92 14.70 3.46
C GLU A 136 0.40 14.26 2.82
N LEU A 137 1.27 15.22 2.52
CA LEU A 137 2.64 15.01 2.06
C LEU A 137 3.58 15.55 3.13
N ASP A 138 4.57 14.73 3.48
CA ASP A 138 5.64 15.10 4.38
C ASP A 138 6.97 14.85 3.68
N VAL A 139 7.75 15.91 3.48
CA VAL A 139 9.06 15.87 2.84
C VAL A 139 10.10 16.11 3.91
N GLN A 140 11.00 15.15 4.11
CA GLN A 140 12.12 15.27 5.03
C GLN A 140 13.43 15.34 4.25
N MET A 141 14.28 16.31 4.57
CA MET A 141 15.55 16.52 3.89
C MET A 141 16.70 16.37 4.89
N LYS A 142 17.74 15.65 4.50
CA LYS A 142 18.94 15.45 5.30
C LYS A 142 20.17 15.77 4.46
N GLU A 143 21.13 16.47 5.05
CA GLU A 143 22.42 16.74 4.41
C GLU A 143 23.38 15.60 4.71
N GLU A 144 24.09 15.14 3.68
CA GLU A 144 25.23 14.23 3.78
C GLU A 144 26.52 14.98 3.39
N PRO A 145 27.70 14.52 3.86
CA PRO A 145 28.97 15.14 3.50
C PRO A 145 29.23 15.04 1.98
N GLY A 146 29.58 16.15 1.35
CA GLY A 146 29.92 16.22 -0.08
C GLY A 146 28.86 16.86 -0.99
N ASP A 147 28.12 17.87 -0.52
CA ASP A 147 27.03 18.54 -1.25
C ASP A 147 25.91 17.59 -1.74
N LEU A 148 25.71 16.51 -0.99
CA LEU A 148 24.66 15.53 -1.23
C LEU A 148 23.49 15.78 -0.28
N VAL A 149 22.28 15.79 -0.83
CA VAL A 149 21.04 15.95 -0.05
C VAL A 149 20.18 14.72 -0.25
N VAL A 150 19.82 14.10 0.86
CA VAL A 150 18.86 13.00 0.92
C VAL A 150 17.46 13.59 1.11
N VAL A 151 16.55 13.32 0.19
CA VAL A 151 15.14 13.72 0.28
C VAL A 151 14.28 12.48 0.40
N GLN A 152 13.43 12.44 1.43
CA GLN A 152 12.44 11.41 1.66
C GLN A 152 11.03 12.01 1.49
N PHE A 153 10.18 11.33 0.71
CA PHE A 153 8.78 11.71 0.55
C PHE A 153 7.89 10.68 1.25
N ASP A 154 7.14 11.15 2.24
CA ASP A 154 6.17 10.37 2.99
C ASP A 154 4.75 10.88 2.68
N PHE A 155 3.93 10.05 2.05
CA PHE A 155 2.53 10.34 1.75
C PHE A 155 1.60 9.65 2.76
N ARG A 156 0.68 10.41 3.35
CA ARG A 156 -0.30 9.92 4.32
C ARG A 156 -1.71 10.37 3.92
N PRO A 157 -2.52 9.51 3.31
CA PRO A 157 -3.91 9.85 3.03
C PRO A 157 -4.74 9.82 4.32
N ARG A 158 -5.52 10.87 4.52
CA ARG A 158 -6.43 11.03 5.66
C ARG A 158 -7.88 11.07 5.15
N VAL A 159 -8.50 9.89 5.01
CA VAL A 159 -9.97 9.70 4.83
C VAL A 159 -10.49 10.17 3.44
N GLU A 160 -11.42 9.55 2.70
CA GLU A 160 -12.33 8.40 2.80
C GLU A 160 -12.11 7.45 1.59
N GLY A 161 -12.24 6.14 1.80
CA GLY A 161 -12.20 5.15 0.72
C GLY A 161 -10.79 4.63 0.40
N VAL A 162 -10.69 3.31 0.27
CA VAL A 162 -9.47 2.52 0.08
C VAL A 162 -8.94 2.66 -1.37
N ALA A 163 -9.07 3.84 -1.98
CA ALA A 163 -8.76 4.09 -3.39
C ALA A 163 -7.33 4.67 -3.54
N TRP A 164 -6.34 3.92 -3.08
CA TRP A 164 -4.91 4.27 -3.16
C TRP A 164 -4.43 4.54 -4.59
N TYR A 165 -5.03 3.85 -5.56
CA TYR A 165 -4.73 3.99 -6.98
C TYR A 165 -5.03 5.39 -7.53
N ALA A 166 -5.97 6.13 -6.93
CA ALA A 166 -6.24 7.50 -7.35
C ALA A 166 -5.14 8.48 -6.93
N CYS A 167 -4.34 8.13 -5.91
CA CYS A 167 -3.19 8.92 -5.51
C CYS A 167 -1.95 8.62 -6.38
N ASP A 168 -1.99 7.59 -7.23
CA ASP A 168 -0.84 7.14 -8.04
C ASP A 168 -0.36 8.21 -9.02
N SER A 169 -1.27 8.84 -9.75
CA SER A 169 -0.94 9.94 -10.68
C SER A 169 -0.37 11.17 -9.95
N ILE A 170 -0.87 11.45 -8.74
CA ILE A 170 -0.42 12.57 -7.91
C ILE A 170 1.00 12.32 -7.39
N ILE A 171 1.24 11.14 -6.82
CA ILE A 171 2.52 10.75 -6.21
C ILE A 171 3.60 10.61 -7.28
N SER A 172 3.35 9.82 -8.33
CA SER A 172 4.29 9.63 -9.44
C SER A 172 4.62 10.95 -10.14
N GLY A 173 3.63 11.82 -10.32
CA GLY A 173 3.83 13.15 -10.88
C GLY A 173 4.74 14.02 -10.02
N ILE A 174 4.55 14.08 -8.70
CA ILE A 174 5.43 14.89 -7.82
C ILE A 174 6.86 14.37 -7.86
N VAL A 175 7.04 13.06 -7.77
CA VAL A 175 8.37 12.44 -7.79
C VAL A 175 9.07 12.72 -9.13
N SER A 176 8.34 12.59 -10.25
CA SER A 176 8.87 12.87 -11.59
C SER A 176 9.28 14.34 -11.76
N ASP A 177 8.47 15.29 -11.27
CA ASP A 177 8.79 16.72 -11.39
C ASP A 177 10.00 17.10 -10.53
N VAL A 178 10.12 16.49 -9.36
CA VAL A 178 11.29 16.66 -8.48
C VAL A 178 12.54 16.09 -9.13
N GLU A 179 12.48 14.92 -9.76
CA GLU A 179 13.61 14.36 -10.52
C GLU A 179 14.00 15.22 -11.73
N ALA A 180 13.01 15.79 -12.43
CA ALA A 180 13.27 16.71 -13.53
C ALA A 180 13.97 18.01 -13.05
N ALA A 181 13.63 18.49 -11.86
CA ALA A 181 14.16 19.74 -11.31
C ALA A 181 15.50 19.59 -10.58
N LEU A 182 15.73 18.46 -9.90
CA LEU A 182 16.93 18.19 -9.09
C LEU A 182 17.96 17.31 -9.79
N GLY A 183 17.60 16.71 -10.92
CA GLY A 183 18.42 15.75 -11.65
C GLY A 183 18.23 14.31 -11.20
N PRO A 184 18.90 13.33 -11.85
CA PRO A 184 18.76 11.93 -11.54
C PRO A 184 19.27 11.64 -10.12
N GLY A 185 18.35 11.30 -9.22
CA GLY A 185 18.68 10.93 -7.86
C GLY A 185 19.28 9.52 -7.80
N THR A 186 20.22 9.30 -6.88
CA THR A 186 20.70 7.94 -6.56
C THR A 186 20.03 7.45 -5.28
N ASP A 187 19.64 6.18 -5.20
CA ASP A 187 18.94 5.66 -4.03
C ASP A 187 19.85 5.71 -2.78
N ALA A 188 19.36 6.37 -1.72
CA ALA A 188 20.09 6.57 -0.46
C ALA A 188 19.83 5.45 0.56
N GLY A 189 18.87 4.57 0.28
CA GLY A 189 18.42 3.53 1.20
C GLY A 189 17.78 2.36 0.47
N ASN A 190 17.34 1.37 1.25
CA ASN A 190 16.63 0.21 0.74
C ASN A 190 15.12 0.42 0.91
N ALA A 191 14.34 0.03 -0.09
CA ALA A 191 12.91 -0.13 0.06
C ALA A 191 12.61 -1.11 1.21
N ALA A 192 11.44 -0.98 1.85
CA ALA A 192 11.07 -1.92 2.91
C ALA A 192 11.13 -3.35 2.39
N ASP A 193 11.72 -4.21 3.20
CA ASP A 193 12.13 -5.53 2.76
C ASP A 193 10.92 -6.35 2.30
N THR A 194 11.07 -6.93 1.12
CA THR A 194 10.06 -7.81 0.52
C THR A 194 10.24 -9.25 0.96
N THR A 195 11.29 -9.56 1.74
CA THR A 195 11.46 -10.87 2.35
C THR A 195 10.24 -11.20 3.21
N LEU A 196 9.79 -12.44 3.07
CA LEU A 196 8.66 -12.93 3.84
C LEU A 196 9.13 -13.14 5.28
N PRO A 197 8.57 -12.43 6.28
CA PRO A 197 8.89 -12.71 7.66
C PRO A 197 8.41 -14.12 7.99
N ALA A 198 9.04 -14.71 9.02
CA ALA A 198 8.58 -15.97 9.57
C ALA A 198 7.06 -15.91 9.79
N PRO A 199 6.31 -16.94 9.37
CA PRO A 199 4.87 -16.95 9.55
C PRO A 199 4.55 -16.73 11.03
N PRO A 200 3.51 -15.93 11.35
CA PRO A 200 3.16 -15.62 12.73
C PRO A 200 3.14 -16.88 13.61
N TRP A 201 3.77 -16.80 14.78
CA TRP A 201 3.86 -17.90 15.74
C TRP A 201 2.52 -18.56 16.09
N TRP A 202 1.41 -17.81 16.07
CA TRP A 202 0.07 -18.36 16.25
C TRP A 202 -0.38 -19.26 15.08
N LEU A 203 0.09 -19.04 13.83
CA LEU A 203 -0.14 -19.95 12.70
C LEU A 203 0.63 -21.26 12.86
N ILE A 204 1.77 -21.23 13.53
CA ILE A 204 2.53 -22.42 13.90
C ILE A 204 1.82 -23.16 15.05
N GLY A 205 1.40 -22.41 16.07
CA GLY A 205 0.67 -22.91 17.23
C GLY A 205 -0.73 -23.46 16.95
N MET A 206 -1.40 -23.03 15.88
CA MET A 206 -2.66 -23.63 15.41
C MET A 206 -2.43 -24.85 14.50
N GLY A 207 -1.37 -24.85 13.67
CA GLY A 207 -1.07 -25.97 12.79
C GLY A 207 -0.56 -27.23 13.51
N ALA A 208 0.20 -27.05 14.61
CA ALA A 208 0.75 -28.16 15.40
C ALA A 208 -0.32 -29.05 16.09
N PRO A 209 -1.32 -28.51 16.82
CA PRO A 209 -2.37 -29.31 17.43
C PRO A 209 -3.31 -29.94 16.39
N LEU A 210 -3.56 -29.29 15.25
CA LEU A 210 -4.37 -29.86 14.16
C LEU A 210 -3.70 -31.07 13.50
N GLY A 211 -2.38 -31.01 13.27
CA GLY A 211 -1.60 -32.17 12.83
C GLY A 211 -1.58 -33.29 13.89
N LEU A 212 -1.44 -32.94 15.18
CA LEU A 212 -1.42 -33.92 16.25
C LEU A 212 -2.79 -34.58 16.50
N TRP A 213 -3.89 -33.84 16.36
CA TRP A 213 -5.26 -34.35 16.52
C TRP A 213 -5.70 -35.21 15.34
N CYS A 214 -5.28 -34.89 14.11
CA CYS A 214 -5.58 -35.72 12.94
C CYS A 214 -4.83 -37.08 12.96
N PHE A 215 -3.64 -37.15 13.56
CA PHE A 215 -2.88 -38.40 13.68
C PHE A 215 -3.05 -39.11 15.04
N GLY A 216 -3.49 -38.41 16.08
CA GLY A 216 -3.68 -38.96 17.43
C GLY A 216 -4.94 -39.81 17.61
N VAL A 217 -5.84 -39.85 16.62
CA VAL A 217 -7.05 -40.70 16.61
C VAL A 217 -6.81 -42.03 15.86
N MET A 218 -5.59 -42.28 15.37
CA MET A 218 -5.17 -43.53 14.70
C MET A 218 -4.42 -44.52 15.62
N LEU A 219 -4.69 -44.51 16.93
CA LEU A 219 -4.23 -45.52 17.89
C LEU A 219 -5.40 -46.04 18.74
#